data_AF-A0A2T2V8H1-F1
#
_entry.id   AF-A0A2T2V8H1-F1
#
_cell.length_a   1.000
_cell.length_b   1.000
_cell.length_c   1.000
_cell.angle_alpha   90.00
_cell.angle_beta   90.00
_cell.angle_gamma   90.00
#
_symmetry.space_group_name_H-M   'P 1'
#
loop_
_entity.id
_entity.type
_entity.pdbx_description
1 polymer ?
#
loop_
_entity_poly.entity_id
_entity_poly.type
_entity_poly.pdbx_seq_one_letter_code
_entity_poly.pdbx_strand_id
1 'polypeptide(L)' 'MPAEEEDAAEALGVVSVRETAERKDCSHQAVYKALDAGKLNDVRTGGLRLVRTDDAFEAWQPKPYGKHRQEES' A
#
# COMPACT_ATOMS: atom_id res chain seq x y z
N MET A 1 28.23 1.27 1.78
CA MET A 1 27.57 0.12 2.41
C MET A 1 26.52 0.68 3.35
N PRO A 2 25.21 0.34 3.26
CA PRO A 2 24.57 -0.82 2.62
C PRO A 2 23.50 -0.46 1.57
N ALA A 3 23.41 -1.24 0.48
CA ALA A 3 22.37 -1.20 -0.56
C ALA A 3 21.98 -2.64 -0.95
N GLU A 4 21.88 -3.54 0.04
CA GLU A 4 21.63 -4.98 -0.19
C GLU A 4 20.52 -5.52 0.73
N GLU A 5 19.54 -4.67 1.06
CA GLU A 5 18.26 -5.09 1.67
C GLU A 5 17.08 -4.92 0.67
N GLU A 6 17.38 -4.72 -0.62
CA GLU A 6 16.41 -4.36 -1.66
C GLU A 6 15.75 -5.53 -2.40
N ASP A 7 16.15 -6.80 -2.19
CA ASP A 7 15.69 -7.91 -3.07
C ASP A 7 14.79 -8.97 -2.40
N ALA A 8 14.65 -8.98 -1.07
CA ALA A 8 13.82 -10.00 -0.39
C ALA A 8 12.30 -9.73 -0.46
N ALA A 9 11.90 -8.49 -0.70
CA ALA A 9 10.50 -8.09 -0.85
C ALA A 9 9.90 -8.54 -2.19
N GLU A 10 10.71 -8.55 -3.26
CA GLU A 10 10.28 -8.90 -4.60
C GLU A 10 9.99 -10.40 -4.77
N ALA A 11 10.74 -11.26 -4.06
CA ALA A 11 10.52 -12.71 -4.07
C ALA A 11 9.29 -13.18 -3.26
N LEU A 12 8.80 -12.37 -2.33
CA LEU A 12 7.68 -12.72 -1.43
C LEU A 12 6.36 -12.03 -1.78
N GLY A 13 6.36 -11.10 -2.75
CA GLY A 13 5.17 -10.34 -3.12
C GLY A 13 4.60 -9.55 -1.93
N VAL A 14 5.47 -8.95 -1.12
CA VAL A 14 5.08 -8.08 -0.01
C VAL A 14 5.81 -6.75 -0.11
N VAL A 15 5.08 -5.66 0.06
CA VAL A 15 5.57 -4.28 0.01
C VAL A 15 5.27 -3.59 1.34
N SER A 16 6.06 -2.58 1.69
CA SER A 16 5.78 -1.80 2.90
C SER A 16 4.53 -0.92 2.73
N VAL A 17 3.92 -0.48 3.84
CA VAL A 17 2.80 0.49 3.81
C VAL A 17 3.18 1.76 3.06
N ARG A 18 4.43 2.23 3.23
CA ARG A 18 4.97 3.40 2.53
C ARG A 18 5.04 3.17 1.03
N GLU A 19 5.60 2.05 0.60
CA GLU A 19 5.70 1.71 -0.81
C GLU A 19 4.33 1.48 -1.47
N THR A 20 3.37 0.90 -0.73
CA THR A 20 1.97 0.80 -1.16
C THR A 20 1.37 2.17 -1.44
N ALA A 21 1.61 3.12 -0.55
CA ALA A 21 1.13 4.48 -0.69
C ALA A 21 1.74 5.20 -1.89
N GLU A 22 3.05 5.01 -2.14
CA GLU A 22 3.74 5.57 -3.30
C GLU A 22 3.25 4.93 -4.61
N ARG A 23 3.10 3.59 -4.68
CA ARG A 23 2.60 2.91 -5.89
C ARG A 23 1.16 3.25 -6.24
N LYS A 24 0.31 3.47 -5.23
CA LYS A 24 -1.12 3.73 -5.41
C LYS A 24 -1.48 5.21 -5.34
N ASP A 25 -0.48 6.09 -5.25
CA ASP A 25 -0.62 7.55 -5.10
C ASP A 25 -1.68 7.92 -4.02
N CYS A 26 -1.53 7.35 -2.83
CA CYS A 26 -2.54 7.47 -1.78
C CYS A 26 -1.91 7.72 -0.41
N SER A 27 -2.68 8.31 0.51
CA SER A 27 -2.17 8.62 1.85
C SER A 27 -1.92 7.36 2.67
N HIS A 28 -0.91 7.37 3.56
CA HIS A 28 -0.64 6.26 4.50
C HIS A 28 -1.89 5.86 5.30
N GLN A 29 -2.72 6.83 5.71
CA GLN A 29 -3.99 6.55 6.39
C GLN A 29 -4.98 5.76 5.54
N ALA A 30 -5.01 5.96 4.22
CA ALA A 30 -5.87 5.19 3.32
C ALA A 30 -5.41 3.73 3.25
N VAL A 31 -4.09 3.49 3.24
CA VAL A 31 -3.52 2.14 3.32
C VAL A 31 -3.87 1.48 4.65
N TYR A 32 -3.65 2.16 5.79
CA TYR A 32 -4.04 1.64 7.10
C TYR A 32 -5.53 1.30 7.18
N LYS A 33 -6.39 2.18 6.65
CA LYS A 33 -7.84 1.96 6.62
C LYS A 33 -8.24 0.80 5.70
N ALA A 34 -7.49 0.56 4.61
CA ALA A 34 -7.73 -0.57 3.74
C ALA A 34 -7.27 -1.90 4.35
N LEU A 35 -6.17 -1.90 5.12
CA LEU A 35 -5.76 -3.05 5.92
C LEU A 35 -6.79 -3.35 7.02
N ASP A 36 -7.27 -2.32 7.71
CA ASP A 36 -8.30 -2.46 8.76
C ASP A 36 -9.65 -2.93 8.20
N ALA A 37 -10.03 -2.45 7.01
CA ALA A 37 -11.23 -2.87 6.30
C ALA A 37 -11.11 -4.26 5.65
N GLY A 38 -9.96 -4.95 5.74
CA GLY A 38 -9.72 -6.25 5.10
C GLY A 38 -9.69 -6.20 3.57
N LYS A 39 -9.49 -5.02 2.98
CA LYS A 39 -9.36 -4.85 1.51
C LYS A 39 -7.96 -5.17 1.01
N LEU A 40 -6.98 -5.13 1.90
CA LEU A 40 -5.59 -5.48 1.64
C LEU A 40 -5.17 -6.57 2.61
N ASN A 41 -4.37 -7.52 2.13
CA ASN A 41 -3.77 -8.54 2.96
C ASN A 41 -2.56 -7.94 3.69
N ASP A 42 -2.55 -7.97 5.01
CA ASP A 42 -1.36 -7.61 5.80
C ASP A 42 -0.59 -8.85 6.27
N VAL A 43 0.73 -8.78 6.15
CA VAL A 43 1.65 -9.80 6.63
C VAL A 43 2.49 -9.18 7.73
N ARG A 44 2.54 -9.84 8.89
CA ARG A 44 3.37 -9.39 10.02
C ARG A 44 4.64 -10.21 10.04
N THR A 45 5.77 -9.58 9.73
CA THR A 45 7.10 -10.18 9.80
C THR A 45 7.92 -9.43 10.83
N GLY A 46 8.41 -10.11 11.87
CA GLY A 46 9.35 -9.53 12.84
C GLY A 46 8.86 -8.26 13.56
N GLY A 47 7.54 -8.05 13.68
CA GLY A 47 6.95 -6.84 14.27
C GLY A 47 6.70 -5.70 13.28
N LEU A 48 7.07 -5.86 12.01
CA LEU A 48 6.75 -4.93 10.93
C LEU A 48 5.49 -5.39 10.20
N ARG A 49 4.59 -4.43 9.90
CA ARG A 49 3.37 -4.67 9.12
C ARG A 49 3.67 -4.37 7.65
N LEU A 50 3.63 -5.44 6.84
CA LEU A 50 3.81 -5.39 5.40
C LEU A 50 2.46 -5.63 4.71
N VAL A 51 2.33 -5.16 3.49
CA VAL A 51 1.16 -5.31 2.63
C VAL A 51 1.50 -6.31 1.55
N ARG A 52 0.66 -7.32 1.34
CA ARG A 52 0.88 -8.33 0.30
C ARG A 52 0.35 -7.82 -1.04
N THR A 53 1.18 -7.86 -2.08
CA THR A 53 0.82 -7.55 -3.47
C THR A 53 0.20 -8.78 -4.13
N ASP A 54 -0.98 -9.20 -3.64
CA ASP A 54 -1.83 -10.20 -4.31
C ASP A 54 -2.87 -9.51 -5.22
N ASP A 55 -3.76 -10.29 -5.85
CA ASP A 55 -4.95 -9.80 -6.56
C ASP A 55 -5.75 -8.75 -5.78
N ALA A 56 -5.86 -8.88 -4.46
CA ALA A 56 -6.55 -7.90 -3.62
C ALA A 56 -5.88 -6.51 -3.67
N PHE A 57 -4.56 -6.45 -3.74
CA PHE A 57 -3.79 -5.22 -3.90
C PHE A 57 -3.99 -4.62 -5.29
N GLU A 58 -3.98 -5.45 -6.34
CA GLU A 58 -4.22 -4.99 -7.71
C GLU A 58 -5.65 -4.48 -7.89
N ALA A 59 -6.64 -5.21 -7.36
CA ALA A 59 -8.05 -4.85 -7.33
C ALA A 59 -8.34 -3.66 -6.42
N TRP A 60 -7.50 -3.39 -5.42
CA TRP A 60 -7.65 -2.25 -4.55
C TRP A 60 -7.28 -0.95 -5.29
N GLN A 61 -8.32 -0.19 -5.64
CA GLN A 61 -8.20 1.16 -6.16
C GLN A 61 -8.60 2.14 -5.04
N PRO A 62 -7.65 2.71 -4.29
CA PRO A 62 -7.99 3.78 -3.36
C PRO A 62 -8.61 4.92 -4.16
N LYS A 63 -9.70 5.50 -3.63
CA LYS A 63 -10.19 6.75 -4.21
C LYS A 63 -9.06 7.76 -4.06
N PRO A 64 -8.59 8.40 -5.15
CA PRO A 64 -7.60 9.45 -5.04
C PRO A 64 -8.15 10.48 -4.06
N TYR A 65 -7.28 10.96 -3.16
CA TYR A 65 -7.63 12.02 -2.23
C TYR A 65 -8.26 13.12 -3.09
N GLY A 66 -9.53 13.43 -2.82
CA GLY A 66 -10.29 14.29 -3.70
C GLY A 66 -9.53 15.58 -3.92
N LYS A 67 -8.97 15.76 -5.13
CA LYS A 67 -9.15 17.05 -5.78
C LYS A 67 -10.66 17.20 -5.81
N HIS A 68 -11.19 17.98 -4.87
CA HIS A 68 -12.43 18.68 -5.11
C HIS A 68 -12.30 19.25 -6.52
N ARG A 69 -12.94 18.59 -7.47
CA ARG A 69 -13.34 19.22 -8.71
C ARG A 69 -14.25 20.34 -8.22
N GLN A 70 -13.70 21.53 -8.05
CA GLN A 70 -14.49 22.74 -8.21
C GLN A 70 -14.98 22.69 -9.65
N GLU A 71 -16.09 22.00 -9.84
CA GLU A 71 -16.98 22.26 -10.96
C GLU A 71 -17.74 23.52 -10.53
N GLU A 72 -17.07 24.67 -10.62
CA GLU A 72 -17.77 25.95 -10.67
C GLU A 72 -18.49 25.99 -12.02
N SER A 73 -19.82 25.87 -11.96
CA SER A 73 -20.75 26.15 -13.05
C SER A 73 -21.08 27.64 -13.08
#